data_AF-A0A927X9C7-F1
#
_entry.id   AF-A0A927X9C7-F1
#
_cell.length_a   1.000
_cell.length_b   1.000
_cell.length_c   1.000
_cell.angle_alpha   90.00
_cell.angle_beta   90.00
_cell.angle_gamma   90.00
#
_symmetry.space_group_name_H-M   'P 1'
#
loop_
_entity.id
_entity.type
_entity.pdbx_description
1 polymer ?
#
loop_
_entity_poly.entity_id
_entity_poly.type
_entity_poly.pdbx_seq_one_letter_code
_entity_poly.pdbx_strand_id
1 'polypeptide(L)'
;MFKIYTSGLEFLKENKDILNKNILDTSFFYTNARKMNGFTRENYLIKVYSNNKALLLCQYYPYNLLLFGDVSLCKEACDVICDHNLFFQAVLTTQNIYKEFYKHYEARMGGSHKVNMSMDIMYLDECADIDTTDVMACTATDKKALYSLCKEFSLEALGRADASGIKSLVDDYYFNFYCVKENDEIVSIARKTREDETICSISYVYTKKKFRSKGYAKKVVGKISKDILFDGKTPYLYVDKNNPISNHTYSSLGYKYGNSKYEVEYMSDSVRSLLVAGGCFWCMAKPYYEYDGVRRVLSGFVGGDTINPTYEDVKAGKTKFKEGILIEYDSNVISSTQLIDIYFDTIDPFDSEGQFIDRGSNYTCAIYSDDQTVIYYSHEVMGKLEEQYNKSARIPVLPNAVFFKAEEYHQDYALKNPELMEEELIKSGRKNK
;
A
#
# COMPACT_ATOMS: atom_id res chain seq x y z
N MET A 1 15.12 23.29 5.61
CA MET A 1 14.96 23.28 4.13
C MET A 1 14.61 21.86 3.70
N PHE A 2 14.04 21.68 2.52
CA PHE A 2 13.80 20.35 1.95
C PHE A 2 14.11 20.33 0.45
N LYS A 3 14.43 19.14 -0.06
CA LYS A 3 14.61 18.85 -1.49
C LYS A 3 13.75 17.66 -1.86
N ILE A 4 12.94 17.81 -2.92
CA ILE A 4 12.20 16.73 -3.56
C ILE A 4 13.04 16.19 -4.72
N TYR A 5 13.10 14.87 -4.87
CA TYR A 5 13.80 14.20 -5.96
C TYR A 5 12.79 13.56 -6.91
N THR A 6 12.99 13.74 -8.20
CA THR A 6 12.21 13.09 -9.26
C THR A 6 12.88 11.82 -9.78
N SER A 7 14.16 11.62 -9.45
CA SER A 7 14.97 10.46 -9.85
C SER A 7 15.47 9.68 -8.63
N GLY A 8 15.16 8.38 -8.61
CA GLY A 8 15.70 7.45 -7.64
C GLY A 8 17.23 7.38 -7.64
N LEU A 9 17.84 7.42 -8.83
CA LEU A 9 19.29 7.37 -8.98
C LEU A 9 19.97 8.62 -8.40
N GLU A 10 19.38 9.80 -8.62
CA GLU A 10 19.87 11.05 -8.04
C GLU A 10 19.78 11.01 -6.51
N PHE A 11 18.62 10.62 -5.97
CA PHE A 11 18.40 10.50 -4.53
C PHE A 11 19.43 9.59 -3.88
N LEU A 12 19.66 8.40 -4.44
CA LEU A 12 20.61 7.43 -3.92
C LEU A 12 22.06 7.94 -4.02
N LYS A 13 22.42 8.60 -5.12
CA LYS A 13 23.76 9.15 -5.32
C LYS A 13 24.06 10.27 -4.32
N GLU A 14 23.16 11.22 -4.14
CA GLU A 14 23.39 12.38 -3.26
C GLU A 14 23.34 12.01 -1.77
N ASN A 15 22.59 10.96 -1.42
CA ASN A 15 22.41 10.56 -0.02
C ASN A 15 23.20 9.30 0.35
N LYS A 16 24.13 8.85 -0.51
CA LYS A 16 24.94 7.65 -0.31
C LYS A 16 25.62 7.62 1.05
N ASP A 17 26.24 8.72 1.47
CA ASP A 17 26.96 8.80 2.74
C ASP A 17 26.02 8.68 3.95
N ILE A 18 24.81 9.21 3.86
CA ILE A 18 23.80 9.06 4.93
C ILE A 18 23.32 7.61 4.96
N LEU A 19 22.97 7.06 3.79
CA LEU A 19 22.44 5.70 3.67
C LEU A 19 23.45 4.65 4.15
N ASN A 20 24.73 4.87 3.87
CA ASN A 20 25.82 3.95 4.24
C ASN A 20 26.20 3.99 5.73
N LYS A 21 25.71 4.96 6.52
CA LYS A 21 25.95 4.97 7.98
C LYS A 21 25.43 3.71 8.67
N ASN A 22 24.31 3.19 8.18
CA ASN A 22 23.79 1.89 8.61
C ASN A 22 23.04 1.23 7.44
N ILE A 23 23.73 0.39 6.68
CA ILE A 23 23.21 -0.22 5.45
C ILE A 23 22.07 -1.21 5.72
N LEU A 24 22.11 -1.91 6.86
CA LEU A 24 20.99 -2.73 7.32
C LEU A 24 19.77 -1.84 7.54
N ASP A 25 20.00 -0.59 8.01
CA ASP A 25 18.91 0.34 8.24
C ASP A 25 18.28 0.92 6.97
N THR A 26 19.02 0.91 5.87
CA THR A 26 18.64 1.66 4.67
C THR A 26 18.46 0.80 3.43
N SER A 27 18.59 -0.53 3.54
CA SER A 27 18.40 -1.48 2.44
C SER A 27 17.07 -1.31 1.67
N PHE A 28 15.98 -0.95 2.35
CA PHE A 28 14.70 -0.65 1.69
C PHE A 28 14.72 0.63 0.85
N PHE A 29 15.53 1.65 1.21
CA PHE A 29 15.67 2.86 0.39
C PHE A 29 16.23 2.51 -0.99
N TYR A 30 17.26 1.65 -1.06
CA TYR A 30 17.82 1.20 -2.33
C TYR A 30 16.79 0.44 -3.19
N THR A 31 15.94 -0.37 -2.56
CA THR A 31 14.91 -1.12 -3.30
C THR A 31 13.79 -0.21 -3.78
N ASN A 32 13.29 0.69 -2.93
CA ASN A 32 12.11 1.50 -3.20
C ASN A 32 12.47 2.70 -4.09
N ALA A 33 13.58 3.39 -3.82
CA ALA A 33 13.99 4.54 -4.62
C ALA A 33 14.30 4.16 -6.08
N ARG A 34 14.88 2.98 -6.35
CA ARG A 34 15.14 2.51 -7.72
C ARG A 34 13.88 2.32 -8.58
N LYS A 35 12.72 2.14 -7.95
CA LYS A 35 11.42 2.04 -8.65
C LYS A 35 10.81 3.40 -8.96
N MET A 36 11.40 4.49 -8.45
CA MET A 36 10.86 5.83 -8.59
C MET A 36 11.06 6.37 -9.99
N ASN A 37 9.97 6.86 -10.59
CA ASN A 37 9.97 7.52 -11.89
C ASN A 37 9.08 8.78 -11.84
N GLY A 38 9.55 9.81 -11.13
CA GLY A 38 8.80 11.04 -10.88
C GLY A 38 8.26 11.18 -9.47
N PHE A 39 7.74 12.37 -9.16
CA PHE A 39 7.14 12.70 -7.87
C PHE A 39 5.62 12.71 -7.99
N THR A 40 4.96 12.03 -7.05
CA THR A 40 3.50 11.99 -6.90
C THR A 40 3.16 12.03 -5.41
N ARG A 41 1.87 12.21 -5.09
CA ARG A 41 1.39 12.15 -3.71
C ARG A 41 1.71 10.81 -3.03
N GLU A 42 1.63 9.70 -3.75
CA GLU A 42 1.83 8.34 -3.25
C GLU A 42 3.25 7.81 -3.44
N ASN A 43 4.07 8.49 -4.24
CA ASN A 43 5.45 8.09 -4.54
C ASN A 43 6.35 9.32 -4.51
N TYR A 44 7.18 9.43 -3.48
CA TYR A 44 8.05 10.58 -3.28
C TYR A 44 9.36 10.21 -2.60
N LEU A 45 10.39 10.97 -2.97
CA LEU A 45 11.72 10.94 -2.38
C LEU A 45 12.03 12.35 -1.90
N ILE A 46 12.23 12.52 -0.59
CA ILE A 46 12.44 13.83 0.02
C ILE A 46 13.62 13.76 0.98
N LYS A 47 14.45 14.79 0.96
CA LYS A 47 15.46 15.06 1.98
C LYS A 47 15.08 16.34 2.70
N VAL A 48 14.80 16.23 3.98
CA VAL A 48 14.70 17.38 4.88
C VAL A 48 16.08 17.60 5.48
N TYR A 49 16.56 18.85 5.49
CA TYR A 49 17.91 19.14 5.96
C TYR A 49 18.02 20.53 6.59
N SER A 50 18.95 20.62 7.55
CA SER A 50 19.34 21.85 8.24
C SER A 50 20.77 21.71 8.73
N ASN A 51 21.65 22.64 8.37
CA ASN A 51 23.10 22.55 8.64
C ASN A 51 23.66 21.19 8.16
N ASN A 52 24.33 20.45 9.05
CA ASN A 52 24.91 19.14 8.77
C ASN A 52 23.95 17.96 9.05
N LYS A 53 22.67 18.24 9.27
CA LYS A 53 21.64 17.24 9.59
C LYS A 53 20.75 16.98 8.39
N ALA A 54 20.33 15.73 8.25
CA ALA A 54 19.38 15.32 7.22
C ALA A 54 18.47 14.20 7.71
N LEU A 55 17.21 14.23 7.28
CA LEU A 55 16.21 13.18 7.44
C LEU A 55 15.65 12.84 6.05
N LEU A 56 15.80 11.58 5.67
CA LEU A 56 15.40 11.05 4.38
C LEU A 56 14.02 10.40 4.49
N LEU A 57 13.17 10.72 3.52
CA LEU A 57 11.84 10.16 3.33
C LEU A 57 11.83 9.41 1.99
N CYS A 58 11.39 8.16 2.00
CA CYS A 58 11.16 7.40 0.77
C CYS A 58 9.83 6.67 0.86
N GLN A 59 8.89 7.09 0.03
CA GLN A 59 7.59 6.44 -0.10
C GLN A 59 7.40 5.96 -1.53
N TYR A 60 7.02 4.69 -1.68
CA TYR A 60 6.65 4.08 -2.95
C TYR A 60 5.49 3.13 -2.69
N TYR A 61 4.29 3.49 -3.13
CA TYR A 61 3.10 2.69 -2.91
C TYR A 61 3.21 1.30 -3.58
N PRO A 62 2.77 0.21 -2.93
CA PRO A 62 2.04 0.12 -1.67
C PRO A 62 2.92 -0.09 -0.41
N TYR A 63 4.22 0.23 -0.46
CA TYR A 63 5.10 0.03 0.69
C TYR A 63 4.97 1.15 1.73
N ASN A 64 5.46 0.85 2.94
CA ASN A 64 5.52 1.79 4.05
C ASN A 64 6.50 2.94 3.77
N LEU A 65 6.19 4.13 4.32
CA LEU A 65 7.08 5.29 4.30
C LEU A 65 8.32 4.98 5.10
N LEU A 66 9.48 5.07 4.45
CA LEU A 66 10.77 4.91 5.10
C LEU A 66 11.25 6.26 5.62
N LEU A 67 11.63 6.32 6.90
CA LEU A 67 12.28 7.48 7.52
C LEU A 67 13.65 7.09 8.06
N PHE A 68 14.70 7.81 7.66
CA PHE A 68 16.06 7.57 8.15
C PHE A 68 16.90 8.85 8.21
N GLY A 69 17.54 9.12 9.34
CA GLY A 69 18.41 10.28 9.54
C GLY A 69 18.28 10.91 10.92
N ASP A 70 18.40 12.23 11.00
CA ASP A 70 18.39 12.98 12.26
C ASP A 70 16.97 13.20 12.78
N VAL A 71 16.70 12.73 14.00
CA VAL A 71 15.39 12.83 14.68
C VAL A 71 14.93 14.27 14.87
N SER A 72 15.85 15.25 14.98
CA SER A 72 15.47 16.64 15.22
C SER A 72 14.77 17.30 14.02
N LEU A 73 14.73 16.64 12.86
CA LEU A 73 14.08 17.11 11.64
C LEU A 73 12.69 16.50 11.42
N CYS A 74 12.17 15.72 12.39
CA CYS A 74 10.88 15.05 12.26
C CYS A 74 9.72 16.03 12.14
N LYS A 75 9.78 17.20 12.80
CA LYS A 75 8.75 18.23 12.67
C LYS A 75 8.70 18.75 11.23
N GLU A 76 9.84 19.13 10.67
CA GLU A 76 9.93 19.64 9.31
C GLU A 76 9.55 18.58 8.27
N ALA A 77 9.85 17.31 8.52
CA ALA A 77 9.38 16.20 7.68
C ALA A 77 7.86 16.03 7.74
N CYS A 78 7.27 16.11 8.93
CA CYS A 78 5.82 16.14 9.10
C CYS A 78 5.21 17.33 8.37
N ASP A 79 5.80 18.53 8.51
CA ASP A 79 5.31 19.74 7.86
C ASP A 79 5.28 19.57 6.34
N VAL A 80 6.38 19.09 5.74
CA VAL A 80 6.44 18.82 4.29
C VAL A 80 5.36 17.83 3.85
N ILE A 81 5.15 16.74 4.59
CA ILE A 81 4.13 15.74 4.27
C ILE A 81 2.73 16.36 4.30
N CYS A 82 2.38 17.08 5.37
CA CYS A 82 1.05 17.65 5.53
C CYS A 82 0.80 18.80 4.55
N ASP A 83 1.76 19.71 4.38
CA ASP A 83 1.65 20.87 3.50
C ASP A 83 1.51 20.49 2.01
N HIS A 84 2.07 19.35 1.62
CA HIS A 84 2.00 18.85 0.24
C HIS A 84 0.98 17.71 0.07
N ASN A 85 0.16 17.45 1.10
CA ASN A 85 -0.85 16.38 1.12
C ASN A 85 -0.27 15.01 0.69
N LEU A 86 0.91 14.64 1.18
CA LEU A 86 1.59 13.39 0.79
C LEU A 86 0.98 12.18 1.49
N PHE A 87 0.82 11.08 0.76
CA PHE A 87 0.15 9.89 1.24
C PHE A 87 1.14 8.84 1.76
N PHE A 88 0.86 8.30 2.94
CA PHE A 88 1.45 7.07 3.46
C PHE A 88 0.45 6.35 4.38
N GLN A 89 0.54 5.03 4.46
CA GLN A 89 -0.31 4.20 5.33
C GLN A 89 0.40 3.81 6.63
N ALA A 90 1.69 3.55 6.54
CA ALA A 90 2.52 3.12 7.66
C ALA A 90 3.92 3.70 7.51
N VAL A 91 4.65 3.74 8.61
CA VAL A 91 6.03 4.21 8.68
C VAL A 91 6.93 3.06 9.14
N LEU A 92 8.03 2.83 8.44
CA LEU A 92 9.10 1.94 8.84
C LEU A 92 10.32 2.77 9.24
N THR A 93 10.62 2.81 10.54
CA THR A 93 11.73 3.60 11.09
C THR A 93 12.17 3.10 12.47
N THR A 94 13.18 3.77 13.06
CA THR A 94 13.66 3.49 14.42
C THR A 94 12.73 4.11 15.46
N GLN A 95 12.74 3.58 16.69
CA GLN A 95 11.82 4.01 17.75
C GLN A 95 11.89 5.52 18.06
N ASN A 96 13.07 6.13 17.99
CA ASN A 96 13.25 7.55 18.30
C ASN A 96 12.64 8.44 17.21
N ILE A 97 12.90 8.13 15.93
CA ILE A 97 12.29 8.85 14.80
C ILE A 97 10.78 8.66 14.83
N TYR A 98 10.30 7.45 15.08
CA TYR A 98 8.88 7.15 15.21
C TYR A 98 8.20 8.03 16.27
N LYS A 99 8.70 8.05 17.51
CA LYS A 99 8.10 8.83 18.61
C LYS A 99 8.04 10.31 18.29
N GLU A 100 9.13 10.88 17.75
CA GLU A 100 9.16 12.31 17.45
C GLU A 100 8.32 12.64 16.21
N PHE A 101 8.36 11.83 15.15
CA PHE A 101 7.55 12.03 13.94
C PHE A 101 6.05 12.01 14.25
N TYR A 102 5.55 10.97 14.93
CA TYR A 102 4.12 10.89 15.21
C TYR A 102 3.64 11.91 16.23
N LYS A 103 4.47 12.33 17.19
CA LYS A 103 4.14 13.46 18.06
C LYS A 103 3.79 14.72 17.27
N HIS A 104 4.54 15.03 16.20
CA HIS A 104 4.23 16.18 15.33
C HIS A 104 3.08 15.87 14.36
N TYR A 105 3.02 14.66 13.81
CA TYR A 105 1.98 14.25 12.86
C TYR A 105 0.58 14.22 13.49
N GLU A 106 0.44 13.64 14.68
CA GLU A 106 -0.83 13.62 15.44
C GLU A 106 -1.26 15.02 15.86
N ALA A 107 -0.34 15.87 16.30
CA ALA A 107 -0.65 17.26 16.63
C ALA A 107 -1.20 18.04 15.42
N ARG A 108 -0.86 17.62 14.20
CA ARG A 108 -1.23 18.29 12.96
C ARG A 108 -2.44 17.67 12.26
N MET A 109 -2.58 16.36 12.29
CA MET A 109 -3.60 15.60 11.54
C MET A 109 -4.66 14.96 12.43
N GLY A 110 -4.48 14.95 13.76
CA GLY A 110 -5.29 14.15 14.67
C GLY A 110 -4.99 12.65 14.58
N GLY A 111 -5.91 11.83 15.08
CA GLY A 111 -5.86 10.37 15.03
C GLY A 111 -4.90 9.70 16.03
N SER A 112 -4.83 8.37 15.96
CA SER A 112 -3.96 7.53 16.80
C SER A 112 -3.20 6.54 15.92
N HIS A 113 -2.02 6.10 16.35
CA HIS A 113 -1.26 5.08 15.66
C HIS A 113 -1.17 3.80 16.49
N LYS A 114 -0.89 2.67 15.82
CA LYS A 114 -0.58 1.41 16.50
C LYS A 114 0.70 0.82 15.94
N VAL A 115 1.55 0.38 16.85
CA VAL A 115 2.67 -0.48 16.49
C VAL A 115 2.10 -1.85 16.17
N ASN A 116 2.00 -2.19 14.88
CA ASN A 116 1.36 -3.42 14.44
C ASN A 116 2.32 -4.61 14.50
N MET A 117 3.63 -4.38 14.30
CA MET A 117 4.65 -5.44 14.38
C MET A 117 5.96 -4.95 14.99
N SER A 118 6.43 -5.70 15.98
CA SER A 118 7.75 -5.52 16.56
C SER A 118 8.79 -6.24 15.68
N MET A 119 8.97 -5.77 14.45
CA MET A 119 10.02 -6.32 13.59
C MET A 119 11.42 -5.96 14.14
N ASP A 120 12.42 -6.76 13.80
CA ASP A 120 13.82 -6.40 13.95
C ASP A 120 14.62 -6.97 12.79
N ILE A 121 15.86 -6.52 12.66
CA ILE A 121 16.85 -7.12 11.79
C ILE A 121 17.77 -7.94 12.67
N MET A 122 17.98 -9.21 12.32
CA MET A 122 19.11 -9.96 12.83
C MET A 122 20.18 -10.07 11.76
N TYR A 123 21.44 -10.00 12.16
CA TYR A 123 22.59 -10.16 11.27
C TYR A 123 23.59 -11.15 11.87
N LEU A 124 24.50 -11.63 11.05
CA LEU A 124 25.40 -12.72 11.39
C LEU A 124 26.78 -12.45 10.80
N ASP A 125 27.80 -12.48 11.64
CA ASP A 125 29.21 -12.32 11.23
C ASP A 125 29.92 -13.67 11.05
N GLU A 126 29.50 -14.69 11.80
CA GLU A 126 30.04 -16.05 11.75
C GLU A 126 28.89 -17.05 11.96
N CYS A 127 28.79 -18.05 11.09
CA CYS A 127 27.75 -19.06 11.18
C CYS A 127 28.21 -20.26 12.01
N ALA A 128 27.37 -20.71 12.94
CA ALA A 128 27.60 -21.94 13.69
C ALA A 128 27.88 -23.13 12.77
N ASP A 129 28.70 -24.07 13.22
CA ASP A 129 28.92 -25.29 12.46
C ASP A 129 27.67 -26.17 12.47
N ILE A 130 27.18 -26.49 11.28
CA ILE A 130 25.95 -27.22 11.03
C ILE A 130 26.09 -27.96 9.71
N ASP A 131 25.67 -29.22 9.74
CA ASP A 131 25.52 -30.05 8.54
C ASP A 131 24.40 -29.51 7.65
N THR A 132 24.78 -29.15 6.44
CA THR A 132 23.91 -28.57 5.40
C THR A 132 24.02 -29.33 4.09
N THR A 133 24.56 -30.56 4.13
CA THR A 133 24.81 -31.39 2.94
C THR A 133 23.55 -31.75 2.17
N ASP A 134 22.41 -31.79 2.84
CA ASP A 134 21.08 -32.06 2.27
C ASP A 134 20.36 -30.79 1.74
N VAL A 135 20.99 -29.62 1.84
CA VAL A 135 20.44 -28.36 1.33
C VAL A 135 20.91 -28.12 -0.11
N MET A 136 19.96 -27.89 -1.01
CA MET A 136 20.23 -27.70 -2.44
C MET A 136 19.64 -26.37 -2.94
N ALA A 137 20.30 -25.73 -3.91
CA ALA A 137 19.69 -24.65 -4.68
C ALA A 137 18.53 -25.19 -5.53
N CYS A 138 17.44 -24.44 -5.62
CA CYS A 138 16.27 -24.82 -6.39
C CYS A 138 16.52 -24.64 -7.89
N THR A 139 15.90 -25.51 -8.69
CA THR A 139 15.99 -25.52 -10.15
C THR A 139 14.64 -25.14 -10.77
N ALA A 140 14.61 -25.00 -12.10
CA ALA A 140 13.36 -24.72 -12.81
C ALA A 140 12.29 -25.82 -12.60
N THR A 141 12.70 -27.06 -12.31
CA THR A 141 11.78 -28.17 -12.04
C THR A 141 11.04 -28.01 -10.70
N ASP A 142 11.59 -27.23 -9.77
CA ASP A 142 11.04 -27.03 -8.43
C ASP A 142 9.98 -25.93 -8.37
N LYS A 143 9.79 -25.14 -9.45
CA LYS A 143 8.88 -23.98 -9.51
C LYS A 143 7.46 -24.28 -9.01
N LYS A 144 6.88 -25.42 -9.39
CA LYS A 144 5.52 -25.79 -8.96
C LYS A 144 5.43 -25.98 -7.44
N ALA A 145 6.43 -26.62 -6.85
CA ALA A 145 6.50 -26.82 -5.40
C ALA A 145 6.79 -25.50 -4.66
N LEU A 146 7.69 -24.67 -5.19
CA LEU A 146 7.98 -23.34 -4.67
C LEU A 146 6.73 -22.45 -4.65
N TYR A 147 5.94 -22.46 -5.73
CA TYR A 147 4.69 -21.69 -5.80
C TYR A 147 3.72 -22.07 -4.67
N SER A 148 3.54 -23.37 -4.41
CA SER A 148 2.70 -23.86 -3.30
C SER A 148 3.24 -23.39 -1.94
N LEU A 149 4.53 -23.59 -1.70
CA LEU A 149 5.18 -23.24 -0.44
C LEU A 149 5.17 -21.73 -0.18
N CYS A 150 5.39 -20.90 -1.21
CA CYS A 150 5.30 -19.46 -1.08
C CYS A 150 3.88 -18.99 -0.77
N LYS A 151 2.85 -19.65 -1.34
CA LYS A 151 1.45 -19.37 -1.01
C LYS A 151 1.12 -19.76 0.44
N GLU A 152 1.58 -20.93 0.88
CA GLU A 152 1.44 -21.38 2.28
C GLU A 152 2.15 -20.41 3.24
N PHE A 153 3.37 -19.97 2.91
CA PHE A 153 4.09 -18.95 3.66
C PHE A 153 3.32 -17.62 3.72
N SER A 154 2.81 -17.13 2.58
CA SER A 154 2.05 -15.87 2.52
C SER A 154 0.81 -15.92 3.43
N LEU A 155 0.09 -17.04 3.40
CA LEU A 155 -1.09 -17.22 4.23
C LEU A 155 -0.74 -17.36 5.72
N GLU A 156 0.21 -18.23 6.07
CA GLU A 156 0.52 -18.55 7.46
C GLU A 156 1.36 -17.49 8.17
N ALA A 157 2.35 -16.92 7.50
CA ALA A 157 3.29 -15.98 8.11
C ALA A 157 2.86 -14.52 7.96
N LEU A 158 2.13 -14.18 6.89
CA LEU A 158 1.74 -12.79 6.60
C LEU A 158 0.22 -12.55 6.69
N GLY A 159 -0.59 -13.60 6.86
CA GLY A 159 -2.06 -13.48 6.86
C GLY A 159 -2.63 -13.06 5.50
N ARG A 160 -1.85 -13.17 4.41
CA ARG A 160 -2.24 -12.73 3.07
C ARG A 160 -2.68 -13.90 2.22
N ALA A 161 -4.00 -14.01 1.99
CA ALA A 161 -4.59 -15.02 1.12
C ALA A 161 -4.37 -14.74 -0.38
N ASP A 162 -4.03 -13.50 -0.74
CA ASP A 162 -3.73 -13.11 -2.11
C ASP A 162 -2.41 -13.73 -2.58
N ALA A 163 -2.45 -14.38 -3.74
CA ALA A 163 -1.29 -14.98 -4.41
C ALA A 163 -0.76 -14.13 -5.56
N SER A 164 -1.29 -12.90 -5.73
CA SER A 164 -0.81 -11.93 -6.71
C SER A 164 0.70 -11.70 -6.52
N GLY A 165 1.45 -11.74 -7.61
CA GLY A 165 2.91 -11.61 -7.59
C GLY A 165 3.70 -12.87 -7.20
N ILE A 166 3.14 -13.87 -6.47
CA ILE A 166 3.89 -15.09 -6.08
C ILE A 166 4.33 -15.90 -7.32
N LYS A 167 3.51 -15.91 -8.37
CA LYS A 167 3.87 -16.60 -9.62
C LYS A 167 5.11 -15.97 -10.26
N SER A 168 5.10 -14.66 -10.50
CA SER A 168 6.25 -13.93 -11.05
C SER A 168 7.47 -14.05 -10.11
N LEU A 169 7.27 -13.96 -8.79
CA LEU A 169 8.32 -14.17 -7.81
C LEU A 169 9.07 -15.49 -8.02
N VAL A 170 8.33 -16.59 -8.19
CA VAL A 170 8.92 -17.92 -8.39
C VAL A 170 9.48 -18.05 -9.80
N ASP A 171 8.76 -17.55 -10.80
CA ASP A 171 9.20 -17.67 -12.20
C ASP A 171 10.52 -16.96 -12.46
N ASP A 172 10.68 -15.77 -11.88
CA ASP A 172 11.81 -14.86 -12.11
C ASP A 172 12.96 -15.08 -11.12
N TYR A 173 12.72 -15.73 -9.97
CA TYR A 173 13.71 -15.82 -8.90
C TYR A 173 13.83 -17.20 -8.23
N TYR A 174 13.33 -18.28 -8.84
CA TYR A 174 13.49 -19.64 -8.30
C TYR A 174 14.95 -19.98 -7.96
N PHE A 175 15.91 -19.49 -8.76
CA PHE A 175 17.34 -19.76 -8.59
C PHE A 175 17.93 -19.14 -7.31
N ASN A 176 17.22 -18.21 -6.66
CA ASN A 176 17.61 -17.67 -5.37
C ASN A 176 17.09 -18.48 -4.17
N PHE A 177 16.24 -19.50 -4.42
CA PHE A 177 15.72 -20.36 -3.36
C PHE A 177 16.66 -21.54 -3.11
N TYR A 178 16.76 -21.91 -1.83
CA TYR A 178 17.38 -23.15 -1.38
C TYR A 178 16.32 -23.97 -0.68
N CYS A 179 16.47 -25.29 -0.74
CA CYS A 179 15.50 -26.22 -0.19
C CYS A 179 16.14 -27.44 0.44
N VAL A 180 15.36 -28.10 1.31
CA VAL A 180 15.59 -29.48 1.75
C VAL A 180 14.45 -30.33 1.21
N LYS A 181 14.78 -31.55 0.76
CA LYS A 181 13.81 -32.55 0.31
C LYS A 181 13.78 -33.74 1.27
N GLU A 182 12.59 -34.28 1.51
CA GLU A 182 12.38 -35.55 2.23
C GLU A 182 11.45 -36.41 1.37
N ASN A 183 11.89 -37.61 0.95
CA ASN A 183 11.15 -38.47 0.02
C ASN A 183 10.72 -37.74 -1.27
N ASP A 184 11.65 -37.03 -1.91
CA ASP A 184 11.45 -36.21 -3.11
C ASP A 184 10.47 -35.02 -2.98
N GLU A 185 9.89 -34.80 -1.81
CA GLU A 185 9.05 -33.65 -1.51
C GLU A 185 9.90 -32.49 -0.96
N ILE A 186 9.75 -31.28 -1.50
CA ILE A 186 10.34 -30.09 -0.86
C ILE A 186 9.62 -29.80 0.46
N VAL A 187 10.37 -29.87 1.57
CA VAL A 187 9.81 -29.76 2.92
C VAL A 187 10.12 -28.42 3.60
N SER A 188 11.23 -27.79 3.20
CA SER A 188 11.67 -26.51 3.74
C SER A 188 12.35 -25.67 2.68
N ILE A 189 12.11 -24.36 2.69
CA ILE A 189 12.70 -23.39 1.79
C ILE A 189 13.20 -22.15 2.54
N ALA A 190 14.16 -21.46 1.92
CA ALA A 190 14.51 -20.07 2.21
C ALA A 190 15.15 -19.46 0.96
N ARG A 191 15.25 -18.14 0.89
CA ARG A 191 15.64 -17.43 -0.33
C ARG A 191 16.63 -16.31 -0.03
N LYS A 192 17.67 -16.18 -0.87
CA LYS A 192 18.50 -14.97 -0.95
C LYS A 192 17.70 -13.81 -1.57
N THR A 193 17.67 -12.67 -0.90
CA THR A 193 16.94 -11.46 -1.32
C THR A 193 17.74 -10.19 -1.03
N ARG A 194 17.43 -9.09 -1.72
CA ARG A 194 18.00 -7.75 -1.45
C ARG A 194 19.53 -7.76 -1.27
N GLU A 195 20.21 -8.38 -2.22
CA GLU A 195 21.66 -8.49 -2.25
C GLU A 195 22.29 -7.21 -2.80
N ASP A 196 23.34 -6.73 -2.13
CA ASP A 196 24.25 -5.70 -2.64
C ASP A 196 25.72 -6.16 -2.55
N GLU A 197 26.66 -5.23 -2.62
CA GLU A 197 28.11 -5.50 -2.55
C GLU A 197 28.57 -5.97 -1.15
N THR A 198 27.84 -5.65 -0.10
CA THR A 198 28.24 -5.82 1.32
C THR A 198 27.28 -6.67 2.15
N ILE A 199 25.99 -6.74 1.77
CA ILE A 199 24.95 -7.42 2.53
C ILE A 199 24.06 -8.27 1.62
N CYS A 200 23.44 -9.30 2.19
CA CYS A 200 22.39 -10.07 1.52
C CYS A 200 21.34 -10.51 2.55
N SER A 201 20.06 -10.26 2.27
CA SER A 201 19.00 -10.73 3.15
C SER A 201 18.61 -12.16 2.84
N ILE A 202 18.12 -12.86 3.87
CA ILE A 202 17.42 -14.12 3.73
C ILE A 202 15.93 -13.83 3.99
N SER A 203 15.05 -14.44 3.20
CA SER A 203 13.58 -14.30 3.34
C SER A 203 12.89 -15.58 2.90
N TYR A 204 11.56 -15.65 3.02
CA TYR A 204 10.77 -16.83 2.69
C TYR A 204 11.24 -18.11 3.41
N VAL A 205 11.69 -17.96 4.67
CA VAL A 205 12.04 -19.10 5.52
C VAL A 205 10.75 -19.80 5.92
N TYR A 206 10.50 -20.98 5.34
CA TYR A 206 9.27 -21.72 5.57
C TYR A 206 9.54 -23.23 5.57
N THR A 207 9.03 -23.91 6.60
CA THR A 207 8.97 -25.37 6.69
C THR A 207 7.51 -25.78 6.82
N LYS A 208 7.07 -26.73 5.98
CA LYS A 208 5.69 -27.23 6.04
C LYS A 208 5.37 -27.73 7.44
N LYS A 209 4.14 -27.48 7.91
CA LYS A 209 3.71 -27.74 9.29
C LYS A 209 4.06 -29.14 9.80
N LYS A 210 3.86 -30.19 8.98
CA LYS A 210 4.15 -31.60 9.33
C LYS A 210 5.65 -31.93 9.50
N PHE A 211 6.54 -31.06 9.04
CA PHE A 211 8.01 -31.23 9.09
C PHE A 211 8.71 -30.25 10.03
N ARG A 212 7.95 -29.43 10.77
CA ARG A 212 8.51 -28.53 11.79
C ARG A 212 9.17 -29.33 12.91
N SER A 213 10.09 -28.69 13.63
CA SER A 213 10.89 -29.31 14.71
C SER A 213 11.93 -30.36 14.26
N LYS A 214 12.07 -30.64 12.96
CA LYS A 214 13.13 -31.50 12.42
C LYS A 214 14.45 -30.76 12.09
N GLY A 215 14.53 -29.46 12.37
CA GLY A 215 15.72 -28.65 12.13
C GLY A 215 15.92 -28.15 10.69
N TYR A 216 14.98 -28.42 9.76
CA TYR A 216 15.15 -28.05 8.35
C TYR A 216 15.28 -26.54 8.10
N ALA A 217 14.52 -25.70 8.79
CA ALA A 217 14.69 -24.25 8.70
C ALA A 217 16.12 -23.82 9.08
N LYS A 218 16.67 -24.40 10.15
CA LYS A 218 18.05 -24.14 10.60
C LYS A 218 19.06 -24.51 9.52
N LYS A 219 18.88 -25.67 8.88
CA LYS A 219 19.76 -26.13 7.80
C LYS A 219 19.73 -25.21 6.59
N VAL A 220 18.55 -24.89 6.06
CA VAL A 220 18.44 -24.05 4.85
C VAL A 220 18.99 -22.64 5.12
N VAL A 221 18.64 -22.04 6.26
CA VAL A 221 19.15 -20.71 6.64
C VAL A 221 20.67 -20.78 6.82
N GLY A 222 21.19 -21.75 7.58
CA GLY A 222 22.63 -21.91 7.79
C GLY A 222 23.41 -22.10 6.50
N LYS A 223 22.89 -22.86 5.52
CA LYS A 223 23.52 -23.00 4.20
C LYS A 223 23.61 -21.66 3.47
N ILE A 224 22.49 -20.94 3.38
CA ILE A 224 22.45 -19.64 2.73
C ILE A 224 23.38 -18.66 3.44
N SER A 225 23.38 -18.63 4.77
CA SER A 225 24.28 -17.80 5.58
C SER A 225 25.76 -18.09 5.28
N LYS A 226 26.16 -19.36 5.24
CA LYS A 226 27.52 -19.78 4.89
C LYS A 226 27.90 -19.34 3.48
N ASP A 227 26.99 -19.48 2.51
CA ASP A 227 27.23 -19.02 1.13
C ASP A 227 27.39 -17.48 1.06
N ILE A 228 26.54 -16.72 1.77
CA ILE A 228 26.65 -15.24 1.80
C ILE A 228 27.97 -14.79 2.46
N LEU A 229 28.37 -15.41 3.57
CA LEU A 229 29.63 -15.12 4.25
C LEU A 229 30.84 -15.46 3.37
N PHE A 230 30.77 -16.59 2.64
CA PHE A 230 31.80 -16.97 1.67
C PHE A 230 31.96 -15.94 0.56
N ASP A 231 30.86 -15.33 0.12
CA ASP A 231 30.85 -14.22 -0.86
C ASP A 231 31.36 -12.88 -0.27
N GLY A 232 31.81 -12.86 0.99
CA GLY A 232 32.34 -11.67 1.67
C GLY A 232 31.26 -10.69 2.14
N LYS A 233 30.01 -11.13 2.24
CA LYS A 233 28.85 -10.29 2.58
C LYS A 233 28.31 -10.63 3.97
N THR A 234 27.60 -9.68 4.57
CA THR A 234 26.89 -9.89 5.83
C THR A 234 25.47 -10.43 5.57
N PRO A 235 25.15 -11.67 5.96
CA PRO A 235 23.78 -12.16 5.91
C PRO A 235 22.91 -11.51 7.01
N TYR A 236 21.68 -11.13 6.64
CA TYR A 236 20.70 -10.60 7.57
C TYR A 236 19.28 -11.12 7.31
N LEU A 237 18.41 -11.04 8.32
CA LEU A 237 17.02 -11.50 8.30
C LEU A 237 16.14 -10.43 8.93
N TYR A 238 14.93 -10.25 8.39
CA TYR A 238 13.86 -9.57 9.09
C TYR A 238 13.13 -10.58 9.98
N VAL A 239 12.95 -10.25 11.25
CA VAL A 239 12.36 -11.16 12.25
C VAL A 239 11.26 -10.46 13.02
N ASP A 240 10.22 -11.20 13.37
CA ASP A 240 9.24 -10.76 14.37
C ASP A 240 9.83 -11.03 15.77
N LYS A 241 10.08 -9.99 16.57
CA LYS A 241 10.60 -10.14 17.95
C LYS A 241 9.74 -11.03 18.82
N ASN A 242 8.44 -11.09 18.55
CA ASN A 242 7.49 -11.86 19.33
C ASN A 242 7.41 -13.32 18.90
N ASN A 243 8.20 -13.75 17.91
CA ASN A 243 8.29 -15.14 17.46
C ASN A 243 9.52 -15.86 18.07
N PRO A 244 9.42 -16.43 19.28
CA PRO A 244 10.55 -17.03 19.97
C PRO A 244 11.11 -18.25 19.23
N ILE A 245 10.30 -18.96 18.44
CA ILE A 245 10.71 -20.20 17.75
C ILE A 245 11.70 -19.89 16.63
N SER A 246 11.32 -18.97 15.74
CA SER A 246 12.20 -18.54 14.64
C SER A 246 13.44 -17.85 15.18
N ASN A 247 13.28 -16.97 16.18
CA ASN A 247 14.40 -16.20 16.74
C ASN A 247 15.40 -17.12 17.45
N HIS A 248 14.94 -18.15 18.17
CA HIS A 248 15.83 -19.15 18.74
C HIS A 248 16.61 -19.91 17.65
N THR A 249 15.94 -20.26 16.54
CA THR A 249 16.60 -20.91 15.39
C THR A 249 17.74 -20.05 14.85
N TYR A 250 17.49 -18.76 14.61
CA TYR A 250 18.49 -17.83 14.10
C TYR A 250 19.61 -17.58 15.11
N SER A 251 19.29 -17.32 16.38
CA SER A 251 20.32 -17.16 17.42
C SER A 251 21.20 -18.40 17.56
N SER A 252 20.65 -19.61 17.41
CA SER A 252 21.42 -20.85 17.44
C SER A 252 22.35 -21.05 16.24
N LEU A 253 22.20 -20.24 15.18
CA LEU A 253 23.11 -20.15 14.05
C LEU A 253 24.17 -19.06 14.23
N GLY A 254 24.05 -18.23 15.28
CA GLY A 254 24.93 -17.10 15.57
C GLY A 254 24.32 -15.72 15.29
N TYR A 255 23.06 -15.65 14.82
CA TYR A 255 22.44 -14.36 14.50
C TYR A 255 22.23 -13.55 15.77
N LYS A 256 22.51 -12.25 15.68
CA LYS A 256 22.28 -11.26 16.73
C LYS A 256 21.38 -10.14 16.24
N TYR A 257 20.60 -9.56 17.15
CA TYR A 257 19.77 -8.40 16.84
C TYR A 257 20.64 -7.21 16.46
N GLY A 258 20.24 -6.52 15.40
CA GLY A 258 20.74 -5.21 15.02
C GLY A 258 20.04 -4.10 15.78
N ASN A 259 20.12 -2.88 15.24
CA ASN A 259 19.36 -1.75 15.76
C ASN A 259 17.88 -1.91 15.37
N SER A 260 17.00 -1.78 16.35
CA SER A 260 15.59 -2.11 16.16
C SER A 260 14.86 -1.16 15.22
N LYS A 261 14.13 -1.75 14.28
CA LYS A 261 13.19 -1.06 13.40
C LYS A 261 11.80 -1.63 13.54
N TYR A 262 10.84 -0.75 13.79
CA TYR A 262 9.46 -1.18 13.93
C TYR A 262 8.64 -0.69 12.75
N GLU A 263 7.70 -1.52 12.32
CA GLU A 263 6.63 -1.11 11.43
C GLU A 263 5.50 -0.56 12.29
N VAL A 264 5.20 0.72 12.08
CA VAL A 264 4.08 1.37 12.74
C VAL A 264 3.06 1.72 11.68
N GLU A 265 1.90 1.12 11.81
CA GLU A 265 0.77 1.48 10.99
C GLU A 265 0.08 2.67 11.62
N TYR A 266 -0.17 3.69 10.81
CA TYR A 266 -1.08 4.72 11.25
C TYR A 266 -2.48 4.13 11.18
N MET A 267 -3.01 3.73 12.33
CA MET A 267 -4.40 3.31 12.45
C MET A 267 -5.28 4.54 12.34
N SER A 268 -5.49 4.96 11.11
CA SER A 268 -6.71 5.68 10.85
C SER A 268 -7.85 4.66 10.75
N ASP A 269 -8.27 4.09 11.89
CA ASP A 269 -9.55 3.36 11.97
C ASP A 269 -10.73 4.24 11.52
N SER A 270 -10.50 5.55 11.49
CA SER A 270 -11.39 6.51 10.89
C SER A 270 -11.30 6.57 9.38
N VAL A 271 -10.13 6.45 8.75
CA VAL A 271 -10.04 6.74 7.30
C VAL A 271 -10.50 5.56 6.49
N ARG A 272 -11.71 5.76 5.95
CA ARG A 272 -12.42 4.82 5.11
C ARG A 272 -12.52 5.39 3.71
N SER A 273 -12.95 4.54 2.79
CA SER A 273 -13.27 4.97 1.43
C SER A 273 -14.68 4.55 1.06
N LEU A 274 -15.31 5.36 0.22
CA LEU A 274 -16.61 5.11 -0.39
C LEU A 274 -16.49 5.34 -1.89
N LEU A 275 -17.00 4.39 -2.68
CA LEU A 275 -16.93 4.41 -4.13
C LEU A 275 -18.33 4.51 -4.72
N VAL A 276 -18.59 5.56 -5.49
CA VAL A 276 -19.91 5.83 -6.08
C VAL A 276 -19.80 6.31 -7.53
N ALA A 277 -20.85 6.05 -8.31
CA ALA A 277 -21.03 6.54 -9.69
C ALA A 277 -22.39 7.24 -9.82
N GLY A 278 -22.47 8.32 -10.60
CA GLY A 278 -23.64 9.21 -10.60
C GLY A 278 -23.67 10.28 -11.70
N GLY A 279 -23.15 9.95 -12.89
CA GLY A 279 -23.00 10.90 -14.00
C GLY A 279 -21.64 11.57 -14.02
N CYS A 280 -21.54 12.77 -14.61
CA CYS A 280 -20.29 13.52 -14.70
C CYS A 280 -19.56 13.59 -13.34
N PHE A 281 -18.38 12.98 -13.26
CA PHE A 281 -17.63 12.87 -12.02
C PHE A 281 -17.18 14.23 -11.43
N TRP A 282 -17.13 15.30 -12.25
CA TRP A 282 -16.79 16.64 -11.80
C TRP A 282 -17.94 17.24 -10.98
N CYS A 283 -19.16 17.05 -11.49
CA CYS A 283 -20.38 17.44 -10.79
C CYS A 283 -20.55 16.63 -9.50
N MET A 284 -20.22 15.34 -9.54
CA MET A 284 -20.27 14.47 -8.37
C MET A 284 -19.23 14.83 -7.31
N ALA A 285 -18.01 15.19 -7.72
CA ALA A 285 -16.93 15.49 -6.78
C ALA A 285 -17.11 16.82 -6.04
N LYS A 286 -17.66 17.84 -6.71
CA LYS A 286 -17.75 19.22 -6.18
C LYS A 286 -18.32 19.29 -4.77
N PRO A 287 -19.49 18.69 -4.45
CA PRO A 287 -20.14 18.88 -3.16
C PRO A 287 -19.32 18.31 -1.99
N TYR A 288 -18.58 17.22 -2.20
CA TYR A 288 -17.78 16.59 -1.15
C TYR A 288 -16.58 17.43 -0.71
N TYR A 289 -16.10 18.37 -1.53
CA TYR A 289 -14.96 19.22 -1.18
C TYR A 289 -15.26 20.21 -0.03
N GLU A 290 -16.53 20.46 0.25
CA GLU A 290 -16.97 21.42 1.27
C GLU A 290 -17.21 20.78 2.65
N TYR A 291 -17.13 19.45 2.75
CA TYR A 291 -17.43 18.73 3.99
C TYR A 291 -16.18 18.43 4.81
N ASP A 292 -16.19 18.92 6.05
CA ASP A 292 -15.20 18.55 7.06
C ASP A 292 -15.18 17.02 7.24
N GLY A 293 -13.97 16.45 7.25
CA GLY A 293 -13.76 15.00 7.32
C GLY A 293 -13.60 14.33 5.95
N VAL A 294 -14.00 14.96 4.85
CA VAL A 294 -13.60 14.48 3.50
C VAL A 294 -12.14 14.85 3.27
N ARG A 295 -11.28 13.84 3.08
CA ARG A 295 -9.83 14.01 2.91
C ARG A 295 -9.43 14.13 1.45
N ARG A 296 -10.09 13.37 0.58
CA ARG A 296 -9.81 13.34 -0.86
C ARG A 296 -11.01 12.82 -1.63
N VAL A 297 -11.20 13.35 -2.83
CA VAL A 297 -12.12 12.81 -3.82
C VAL A 297 -11.37 12.63 -5.14
N LEU A 298 -11.23 11.39 -5.60
CA LEU A 298 -10.60 11.07 -6.88
C LEU A 298 -11.66 10.82 -7.93
N SER A 299 -11.54 11.46 -9.09
CA SER A 299 -12.35 11.17 -10.28
C SER A 299 -11.76 9.98 -11.05
N GLY A 300 -12.61 9.08 -11.53
CA GLY A 300 -12.14 7.89 -12.22
C GLY A 300 -13.25 7.01 -12.78
N PHE A 301 -12.87 5.77 -13.03
CA PHE A 301 -13.67 4.78 -13.74
C PHE A 301 -13.87 3.54 -12.86
N VAL A 302 -15.11 3.09 -12.73
CA VAL A 302 -15.48 1.95 -11.87
C VAL A 302 -16.47 1.00 -12.56
N GLY A 303 -16.41 -0.28 -12.21
CA GLY A 303 -17.42 -1.28 -12.60
C GLY A 303 -17.32 -1.78 -14.03
N GLY A 304 -16.21 -1.51 -14.73
CA GLY A 304 -15.97 -1.96 -16.09
C GLY A 304 -15.33 -3.34 -16.21
N ASP A 305 -15.12 -3.76 -17.45
CA ASP A 305 -14.72 -5.11 -17.84
C ASP A 305 -13.37 -5.19 -18.58
N THR A 306 -12.63 -4.08 -18.64
CA THR A 306 -11.28 -4.01 -19.23
C THR A 306 -10.26 -3.48 -18.21
N ILE A 307 -8.96 -3.57 -18.54
CA ILE A 307 -7.89 -3.08 -17.66
C ILE A 307 -7.45 -1.70 -18.14
N ASN A 308 -7.29 -0.76 -17.21
CA ASN A 308 -6.72 0.56 -17.44
C ASN A 308 -7.44 1.38 -18.54
N PRO A 309 -8.74 1.69 -18.37
CA PRO A 309 -9.51 2.45 -19.34
C PRO A 309 -8.98 3.88 -19.51
N THR A 310 -9.09 4.44 -20.71
CA THR A 310 -8.84 5.87 -20.97
C THR A 310 -10.16 6.65 -20.94
N TYR A 311 -10.11 7.95 -20.66
CA TYR A 311 -11.32 8.78 -20.68
C TYR A 311 -12.06 8.70 -22.02
N GLU A 312 -11.35 8.72 -23.14
CA GLU A 312 -11.95 8.64 -24.48
C GLU A 312 -12.66 7.29 -24.73
N ASP A 313 -12.14 6.18 -24.21
CA ASP A 313 -12.77 4.87 -24.34
C ASP A 313 -14.06 4.79 -23.51
N VAL A 314 -14.06 5.38 -22.31
CA VAL A 314 -15.23 5.41 -21.42
C VAL A 314 -16.30 6.36 -21.97
N LYS A 315 -15.91 7.58 -22.35
CA LYS A 315 -16.80 8.59 -22.92
C LYS A 315 -17.46 8.12 -24.21
N ALA A 316 -16.74 7.39 -25.05
CA ALA A 316 -17.28 6.82 -26.27
C ALA A 316 -18.23 5.63 -26.03
N GLY A 317 -18.44 5.20 -24.78
CA GLY A 317 -19.29 4.06 -24.44
C GLY A 317 -18.73 2.71 -24.92
N LYS A 318 -17.43 2.62 -25.19
CA LYS A 318 -16.77 1.39 -25.69
C LYS A 318 -16.43 0.40 -24.58
N THR A 319 -16.61 0.80 -23.33
CA THR A 319 -16.34 -0.01 -22.14
C THR A 319 -17.56 -0.05 -21.24
N LYS A 320 -17.60 -0.99 -20.28
CA LYS A 320 -18.65 -1.00 -19.24
C LYS A 320 -18.35 -0.12 -18.03
N PHE A 321 -17.27 0.67 -18.08
CA PHE A 321 -16.94 1.56 -16.99
C PHE A 321 -17.97 2.68 -16.85
N LYS A 322 -18.24 3.02 -15.60
CA LYS A 322 -18.95 4.25 -15.23
C LYS A 322 -17.95 5.31 -14.79
N GLU A 323 -18.25 6.56 -15.09
CA GLU A 323 -17.64 7.67 -14.37
C GLU A 323 -18.08 7.62 -12.90
N GLY A 324 -17.10 7.67 -12.00
CA GLY A 324 -17.32 7.59 -10.58
C GLY A 324 -16.24 8.30 -9.78
N ILE A 325 -16.46 8.38 -8.48
CA ILE A 325 -15.56 9.00 -7.53
C ILE A 325 -15.19 8.05 -6.40
N LEU A 326 -13.93 8.06 -6.01
CA LEU A 326 -13.45 7.45 -4.77
C LEU A 326 -13.29 8.55 -3.72
N ILE A 327 -14.11 8.49 -2.67
CA ILE A 327 -14.12 9.44 -1.57
C ILE A 327 -13.35 8.81 -0.42
N GLU A 328 -12.23 9.40 -0.02
CA GLU A 328 -11.54 9.07 1.23
C GLU A 328 -11.95 10.06 2.31
N TYR A 329 -12.37 9.54 3.46
CA TYR A 329 -12.94 10.35 4.53
C TYR A 329 -12.57 9.81 5.90
N ASP A 330 -12.52 10.69 6.88
CA ASP A 330 -12.34 10.36 8.29
C ASP A 330 -13.72 10.06 8.94
N SER A 331 -13.97 8.80 9.26
CA SER A 331 -15.20 8.28 9.84
C SER A 331 -15.45 8.70 11.29
N ASN A 332 -14.52 9.41 11.93
CA ASN A 332 -14.79 10.07 13.22
C ASN A 332 -15.35 11.48 13.03
N VAL A 333 -15.16 12.09 11.85
CA VAL A 333 -15.62 13.44 11.53
C VAL A 333 -16.88 13.41 10.66
N ILE A 334 -16.90 12.55 9.64
CA ILE A 334 -18.05 12.35 8.74
C ILE A 334 -18.37 10.87 8.58
N SER A 335 -19.63 10.50 8.82
CA SER A 335 -20.07 9.10 8.69
C SER A 335 -20.26 8.69 7.24
N SER A 336 -20.18 7.38 6.96
CA SER A 336 -20.49 6.82 5.65
C SER A 336 -21.94 7.11 5.22
N THR A 337 -22.87 7.18 6.16
CA THR A 337 -24.28 7.52 5.90
C THR A 337 -24.45 8.97 5.47
N GLN A 338 -23.72 9.92 6.08
CA GLN A 338 -23.71 11.31 5.62
C GLN A 338 -23.16 11.45 4.19
N LEU A 339 -22.12 10.68 3.84
CA LEU A 339 -21.63 10.65 2.46
C LEU A 339 -22.67 10.08 1.48
N ILE A 340 -23.47 9.11 1.92
CA ILE A 340 -24.59 8.59 1.14
C ILE A 340 -25.70 9.64 0.99
N ASP A 341 -26.02 10.42 2.03
CA ASP A 341 -26.98 11.52 1.91
C ASP A 341 -26.53 12.54 0.84
N ILE A 342 -25.26 12.96 0.90
CA ILE A 342 -24.65 13.84 -0.11
C ILE A 342 -24.77 13.22 -1.51
N TYR A 343 -24.49 11.91 -1.64
CA TYR A 343 -24.65 11.21 -2.91
C TYR A 343 -26.08 11.37 -3.47
N PHE A 344 -27.11 11.10 -2.68
CA PHE A 344 -28.51 11.20 -3.11
C PHE A 344 -28.97 12.63 -3.46
N ASP A 345 -28.40 13.65 -2.81
CA ASP A 345 -28.67 15.05 -3.15
C ASP A 345 -28.15 15.41 -4.56
N THR A 346 -27.08 14.75 -5.01
CA THR A 346 -26.36 15.11 -6.26
C THR A 346 -26.85 14.44 -7.53
N ILE A 347 -27.70 13.41 -7.41
CA ILE A 347 -28.12 12.52 -8.50
C ILE A 347 -29.63 12.45 -8.64
N ASP A 348 -30.18 12.17 -9.82
CA ASP A 348 -31.57 11.72 -9.97
C ASP A 348 -31.63 10.20 -9.69
N PRO A 349 -32.24 9.76 -8.58
CA PRO A 349 -32.25 8.36 -8.18
C PRO A 349 -33.19 7.50 -9.04
N PHE A 350 -34.03 8.11 -9.87
CA PHE A 350 -35.02 7.41 -10.69
C PHE A 350 -34.58 7.24 -12.16
N ASP A 351 -33.49 7.90 -12.57
CA ASP A 351 -32.99 7.87 -13.94
C ASP A 351 -32.06 6.67 -14.18
N SER A 352 -32.49 5.75 -15.06
CA SER A 352 -31.72 4.56 -15.44
C SER A 352 -30.89 4.72 -16.72
N GLU A 353 -30.98 5.86 -17.41
CA GLU A 353 -30.41 6.04 -18.76
C GLU A 353 -29.24 7.04 -18.80
N GLY A 354 -28.91 7.62 -17.66
CA GLY A 354 -27.88 8.63 -17.49
C GLY A 354 -28.27 9.57 -16.37
N GLN A 355 -27.56 10.69 -16.23
CA GLN A 355 -27.84 11.67 -15.20
C GLN A 355 -27.93 13.05 -15.84
N PHE A 356 -29.13 13.63 -15.77
CA PHE A 356 -29.43 14.95 -16.30
C PHE A 356 -29.13 15.08 -17.81
N ILE A 357 -28.16 15.89 -18.24
CA ILE A 357 -27.78 15.98 -19.65
C ILE A 357 -26.81 14.88 -20.08
N ASP A 358 -26.15 14.23 -19.12
CA ASP A 358 -25.15 13.19 -19.37
C ASP A 358 -25.86 11.85 -19.61
N ARG A 359 -25.89 11.39 -20.87
CA ARG A 359 -26.63 10.19 -21.27
C ARG A 359 -25.69 9.06 -21.67
N GLY A 360 -26.05 7.83 -21.30
CA GLY A 360 -25.26 6.63 -21.56
C GLY A 360 -25.00 5.81 -20.31
N SER A 361 -24.69 4.52 -20.49
CA SER A 361 -24.46 3.59 -19.38
C SER A 361 -23.31 4.01 -18.48
N ASN A 362 -22.30 4.68 -19.04
CA ASN A 362 -21.16 5.24 -18.31
C ASN A 362 -21.55 6.37 -17.34
N TYR A 363 -22.75 6.95 -17.48
CA TYR A 363 -23.27 8.02 -16.61
C TYR A 363 -24.37 7.56 -15.67
N THR A 364 -24.71 6.27 -15.65
CA THR A 364 -25.75 5.73 -14.76
C THR A 364 -25.22 5.52 -13.34
N CYS A 365 -26.13 5.59 -12.35
CA CYS A 365 -25.78 5.47 -10.94
C CYS A 365 -25.26 4.08 -10.52
N ALA A 366 -24.49 4.04 -9.43
CA ALA A 366 -24.14 2.85 -8.64
C ALA A 366 -23.46 3.24 -7.33
N ILE A 367 -23.62 2.41 -6.29
CA ILE A 367 -22.86 2.49 -5.04
C ILE A 367 -22.06 1.18 -4.91
N TYR A 368 -20.76 1.26 -4.66
CA TYR A 368 -19.87 0.10 -4.53
C TYR A 368 -19.35 0.02 -3.10
N SER A 369 -19.79 -0.99 -2.35
CA SER A 369 -19.37 -1.16 -0.97
C SER A 369 -19.61 -2.59 -0.46
N ASP A 370 -18.71 -3.06 0.40
CA ASP A 370 -18.91 -4.27 1.21
C ASP A 370 -19.30 -3.92 2.67
N ASP A 371 -19.37 -2.62 3.02
CA ASP A 371 -19.79 -2.14 4.35
C ASP A 371 -21.31 -2.29 4.49
N GLN A 372 -21.73 -3.14 5.43
CA GLN A 372 -23.15 -3.40 5.72
C GLN A 372 -23.93 -2.13 6.09
N THR A 373 -23.27 -1.15 6.71
CA THR A 373 -23.89 0.14 7.07
C THR A 373 -24.26 0.91 5.81
N VAL A 374 -23.33 1.00 4.85
CA VAL A 374 -23.57 1.66 3.56
C VAL A 374 -24.67 0.94 2.79
N ILE A 375 -24.61 -0.39 2.74
CA ILE A 375 -25.59 -1.21 2.02
C ILE A 375 -26.99 -1.01 2.59
N TYR A 376 -27.16 -1.22 3.89
CA TYR A 376 -28.46 -1.09 4.56
C TYR A 376 -29.01 0.33 4.44
N TYR A 377 -28.20 1.34 4.73
CA TYR A 377 -28.64 2.73 4.72
C TYR A 377 -29.02 3.21 3.31
N SER A 378 -28.26 2.79 2.28
CA SER A 378 -28.60 3.11 0.88
C SER A 378 -29.97 2.54 0.49
N HIS A 379 -30.27 1.30 0.90
CA HIS A 379 -31.59 0.70 0.66
C HIS A 379 -32.71 1.39 1.43
N GLU A 380 -32.44 1.83 2.67
CA GLU A 380 -33.40 2.60 3.46
C GLU A 380 -33.74 3.95 2.79
N VAL A 381 -32.73 4.71 2.35
CA VAL A 381 -32.92 5.98 1.65
C VAL A 381 -33.69 5.78 0.34
N MET A 382 -33.33 4.76 -0.44
CA MET A 382 -34.08 4.42 -1.66
C MET A 382 -35.55 4.12 -1.35
N GLY A 383 -35.85 3.29 -0.36
CA GLY A 383 -37.24 2.94 -0.01
C GLY A 383 -38.08 4.17 0.39
N LYS A 384 -37.51 5.12 1.14
CA LYS A 384 -38.17 6.38 1.49
C LYS A 384 -38.48 7.24 0.25
N LEU A 385 -37.54 7.32 -0.68
CA LEU A 385 -37.72 8.05 -1.94
C LEU A 385 -38.78 7.39 -2.83
N GLU A 386 -38.79 6.06 -2.88
CA GLU A 386 -39.80 5.30 -3.65
C GLU A 386 -41.21 5.55 -3.14
N GLU A 387 -41.40 5.55 -1.81
CA GLU A 387 -42.68 5.87 -1.17
C GLU A 387 -43.10 7.32 -1.42
N GLN A 388 -42.18 8.27 -1.23
CA GLN A 388 -42.46 9.70 -1.37
C GLN A 388 -42.86 10.09 -2.80
N TYR A 389 -42.18 9.53 -3.81
CA TYR A 389 -42.34 9.94 -5.20
C TYR A 389 -43.15 8.95 -6.05
N ASN A 390 -43.54 7.80 -5.49
CA ASN A 390 -44.23 6.72 -6.19
C ASN A 390 -43.51 6.30 -7.49
N LYS A 391 -42.18 6.16 -7.41
CA LYS A 391 -41.27 5.80 -8.51
C LYS A 391 -40.18 4.87 -7.98
N SER A 392 -39.80 3.85 -8.74
CA SER A 392 -38.72 2.93 -8.33
C SER A 392 -37.33 3.55 -8.48
N ALA A 393 -36.51 3.45 -7.43
CA ALA A 393 -35.12 3.87 -7.47
C ALA A 393 -34.29 2.94 -8.37
N ARG A 394 -33.33 3.52 -9.10
CA ARG A 394 -32.54 2.83 -10.15
C ARG A 394 -31.05 2.76 -9.81
N ILE A 395 -30.71 2.80 -8.52
CA ILE A 395 -29.32 2.80 -8.04
C ILE A 395 -28.96 1.39 -7.53
N PRO A 396 -28.12 0.65 -8.26
CA PRO A 396 -27.62 -0.63 -7.74
C PRO A 396 -26.61 -0.39 -6.62
N VAL A 397 -26.75 -1.15 -5.52
CA VAL A 397 -25.72 -1.31 -4.49
C VAL A 397 -24.98 -2.61 -4.80
N LEU A 398 -23.70 -2.50 -5.14
CA LEU A 398 -22.87 -3.59 -5.65
C LEU A 398 -21.70 -3.85 -4.68
N PRO A 399 -21.12 -5.08 -4.69
CA PRO A 399 -19.87 -5.34 -3.99
C PRO A 399 -18.79 -4.35 -4.40
N ASN A 400 -17.81 -4.14 -3.52
CA ASN A 400 -16.73 -3.21 -3.80
C ASN A 400 -15.99 -3.57 -5.11
N ALA A 401 -15.55 -2.56 -5.86
CA ALA A 401 -15.02 -2.72 -7.21
C ALA A 401 -13.65 -2.06 -7.37
N VAL A 402 -12.90 -2.51 -8.38
CA VAL A 402 -11.65 -1.86 -8.75
C VAL A 402 -11.95 -0.47 -9.31
N PHE A 403 -11.26 0.53 -8.78
CA PHE A 403 -11.30 1.91 -9.24
C PHE A 403 -10.05 2.26 -10.04
N PHE A 404 -10.23 2.80 -11.24
CA PHE A 404 -9.14 3.33 -12.06
C PHE A 404 -9.19 4.86 -12.04
N LYS A 405 -8.17 5.48 -11.46
CA LYS A 405 -8.06 6.95 -11.42
C LYS A 405 -8.00 7.50 -12.86
N ALA A 406 -8.84 8.50 -13.16
CA ALA A 406 -8.79 9.22 -14.42
C ALA A 406 -7.54 10.12 -14.51
N GLU A 407 -7.25 10.61 -15.70
CA GLU A 407 -6.13 11.48 -16.01
C GLU A 407 -6.09 12.73 -15.10
N GLU A 408 -4.89 13.26 -14.82
CA GLU A 408 -4.68 14.34 -13.83
C GLU A 408 -5.47 15.62 -14.11
N TYR A 409 -5.82 15.89 -15.38
CA TYR A 409 -6.63 17.06 -15.74
C TYR A 409 -8.10 16.95 -15.29
N HIS A 410 -8.58 15.75 -14.99
CA HIS A 410 -9.92 15.54 -14.40
C HIS A 410 -9.94 15.68 -12.88
N GLN A 411 -8.79 15.57 -12.21
CA GLN A 411 -8.72 15.61 -10.75
C GLN A 411 -8.90 17.05 -10.26
N ASP A 412 -9.69 17.23 -9.20
CA ASP A 412 -9.94 18.54 -8.58
C ASP A 412 -10.48 19.59 -9.57
N TYR A 413 -11.19 19.15 -10.62
CA TYR A 413 -11.61 20.02 -11.73
C TYR A 413 -12.45 21.20 -11.23
N ALA A 414 -13.40 20.96 -10.32
CA ALA A 414 -14.24 21.99 -9.73
C ALA A 414 -13.47 23.03 -8.90
N LEU A 415 -12.38 22.61 -8.25
CA LEU A 415 -11.51 23.51 -7.48
C LEU A 415 -10.60 24.33 -8.39
N LYS A 416 -10.13 23.73 -9.49
CA LYS A 416 -9.24 24.37 -10.48
C LYS A 416 -9.99 25.33 -11.41
N ASN A 417 -11.27 25.05 -11.69
CA ASN A 417 -12.06 25.76 -12.70
C ASN A 417 -13.45 26.15 -12.15
N PRO A 418 -13.54 26.97 -11.09
CA PRO A 418 -14.82 27.24 -10.40
C PRO A 418 -15.87 27.91 -11.30
N GLU A 419 -15.48 28.83 -12.18
CA GLU A 419 -16.41 29.50 -13.10
C GLU A 419 -16.97 28.54 -14.15
N LEU A 420 -16.11 27.72 -14.78
CA LEU A 420 -16.54 26.71 -15.75
C LEU A 420 -17.41 25.63 -15.10
N MET A 421 -17.10 25.26 -13.86
CA MET A 421 -17.92 24.32 -13.09
C MET A 421 -19.30 24.89 -12.80
N GLU A 422 -19.42 26.18 -12.52
CA GLU A 422 -20.70 26.85 -12.30
C GLU A 422 -21.56 26.86 -13.57
N GLU A 423 -20.94 27.14 -14.72
CA GLU A 423 -21.62 26.98 -16.01
C GLU A 423 -22.07 25.54 -16.27
N GLU A 424 -21.23 24.56 -15.93
CA GLU A 424 -21.52 23.14 -16.13
C GLU A 424 -22.70 22.68 -15.27
N LEU A 425 -22.81 23.14 -14.02
CA LEU A 425 -23.96 22.86 -13.16
C LEU A 425 -25.27 23.49 -13.68
N ILE A 426 -25.17 24.68 -14.28
CA ILE A 426 -26.32 25.33 -14.92
C ILE A 426 -26.74 24.54 -16.16
N LYS A 427 -25.79 24.25 -17.07
CA LYS A 427 -26.03 23.55 -18.33
C LYS A 427 -26.56 22.15 -18.10
N SER A 428 -26.00 21.44 -17.12
CA SER A 428 -26.46 20.11 -16.73
C SER A 428 -27.82 20.11 -16.03
N GLY A 429 -28.32 21.25 -15.57
CA GLY A 429 -29.57 21.32 -14.80
C GLY A 429 -29.42 20.88 -13.34
N ARG A 430 -28.19 20.57 -12.89
CA ARG A 430 -27.89 20.17 -11.50
C ARG A 430 -27.98 21.33 -10.50
N LYS A 431 -27.88 22.58 -10.95
CA LYS A 431 -27.90 23.75 -10.06
C LYS A 431 -29.24 24.00 -9.35
N ASN A 432 -30.37 23.60 -9.95
CA ASN A 432 -31.71 23.94 -9.48
C ASN A 432 -32.46 22.76 -8.87
N LYS A 433 -31.75 21.69 -8.48
CA LYS A 433 -32.35 20.49 -7.92
C LYS A 433 -32.68 20.66 -6.43
#